data_AF-A0A6H1R6S4-F1
#
_entry.id   AF-A0A6H1R6S4-F1
#
_cell.length_a   1.000
_cell.length_b   1.000
_cell.length_c   1.000
_cell.angle_alpha   90.00
_cell.angle_beta   90.00
_cell.angle_gamma   90.00
#
_symmetry.space_group_name_H-M   'P 1'
#
loop_
_entity.id
_entity.type
_entity.pdbx_description
1 polymer ?
#
loop_
_entity_poly.entity_id
_entity_poly.type
_entity_poly.pdbx_seq_one_letter_code
_entity_poly.pdbx_strand_id
1 'polypeptide(L)' 'MTPSENEANASSGRWVAFGYQNHVIPDDDSRRDGPALIAVCGVMTAPEDIGGRDQRPTCSVCAAEVRSGRIDVRLVTFE' A
#
# COMPACT_ATOMS: atom_id res chain seq x y z
N MET A 1 27.33 22.74 -3.06
CA MET A 1 26.18 22.08 -3.73
C MET A 1 25.72 20.99 -2.79
N THR A 2 24.75 21.30 -1.94
CA THR A 2 24.08 20.32 -1.09
C THR A 2 23.09 19.53 -1.94
N PRO A 3 22.94 18.20 -1.77
CA PRO A 3 21.90 17.46 -2.46
C PRO A 3 20.55 18.01 -2.01
N SER A 4 19.66 18.28 -2.97
CA SER A 4 18.30 18.70 -2.70
C SER A 4 17.58 17.56 -1.96
N GLU A 5 16.99 17.86 -0.79
CA GLU A 5 16.27 16.92 0.10
C GLU A 5 14.95 16.39 -0.52
N ASN A 6 14.86 16.31 -1.85
CA ASN A 6 13.65 15.99 -2.59
C ASN A 6 13.78 14.72 -3.45
N GLU A 7 14.79 13.90 -3.22
CA GLU A 7 14.68 12.46 -3.54
C GLU A 7 13.85 11.81 -2.43
N ALA A 8 12.54 12.07 -2.46
CA ALA A 8 11.59 11.31 -1.65
C ALA A 8 11.74 9.84 -2.05
N ASN A 9 12.43 9.07 -1.21
CA ASN A 9 12.54 7.63 -1.32
C ASN A 9 11.10 7.09 -1.25
N ALA A 10 10.49 6.80 -2.40
CA ALA A 10 9.11 6.35 -2.46
C ALA A 10 8.97 5.08 -1.63
N SER A 11 8.08 5.07 -0.64
CA SER A 11 7.82 3.88 0.16
C SER A 11 7.27 2.78 -0.74
N SER A 12 7.76 1.55 -0.60
CA SER A 12 7.19 0.40 -1.32
C SER A 12 5.91 -0.06 -0.64
N GLY A 13 4.96 -0.58 -1.42
CA GLY A 13 3.76 -1.21 -0.89
C GLY A 13 3.21 -2.31 -1.77
N ARG A 14 2.18 -3.00 -1.26
CA ARG A 14 1.49 -4.08 -1.96
C ARG A 14 -0.02 -3.90 -1.94
N TRP A 15 -0.67 -4.30 -3.02
CA TRP A 15 -2.13 -4.36 -3.08
C TRP A 15 -2.65 -5.60 -2.34
N VAL A 16 -3.64 -5.38 -1.49
CA VAL A 16 -4.37 -6.42 -0.75
C VAL A 16 -5.87 -6.15 -0.83
N ALA A 17 -6.67 -7.21 -0.77
CA ALA A 17 -8.12 -7.11 -0.71
C ALA A 17 -8.60 -7.24 0.74
N PHE A 18 -9.32 -6.26 1.25
CA PHE A 18 -10.05 -6.37 2.52
C PHE A 18 -11.21 -5.37 2.55
N GLY A 19 -12.22 -5.64 3.38
CA GLY A 19 -13.48 -4.91 3.28
C GLY A 19 -14.08 -5.00 1.86
N TYR A 20 -14.56 -3.88 1.32
CA TYR A 20 -15.19 -3.84 -0.01
C TYR A 20 -14.27 -3.33 -1.13
N GLN A 21 -12.97 -3.16 -0.89
CA GLN A 21 -12.04 -2.55 -1.83
C GLN A 21 -10.66 -3.22 -1.82
N ASN A 22 -9.86 -2.94 -2.86
CA ASN A 22 -8.42 -3.19 -2.87
C ASN A 22 -7.68 -1.98 -2.30
N HIS A 23 -6.78 -2.21 -1.35
CA HIS A 23 -6.01 -1.21 -0.63
C HIS A 23 -4.50 -1.46 -0.77
N VAL A 24 -3.68 -0.43 -0.57
CA VAL A 24 -2.23 -0.58 -0.49
C VAL A 24 -1.79 -0.57 0.96
N ILE A 25 -1.06 -1.60 1.38
CA ILE A 25 -0.33 -1.62 2.65
C ILE A 25 1.15 -1.30 2.35
N PRO A 26 1.75 -0.31 3.03
CA PRO A 26 3.19 -0.07 2.94
C PRO A 26 3.98 -1.28 3.45
N ASP A 27 5.05 -1.65 2.77
CA ASP A 27 5.88 -2.79 3.15
C ASP A 27 6.86 -2.44 4.29
N ASP A 28 7.16 -1.16 4.44
CA ASP A 28 7.99 -0.56 5.49
C ASP A 28 7.19 -0.16 6.74
N ASP A 29 5.89 -0.46 6.81
CA ASP A 29 5.09 -0.21 8.02
C ASP A 29 5.61 -1.09 9.17
N SER A 30 6.19 -0.46 10.19
CA SER A 30 6.72 -1.13 11.39
C SER A 30 5.65 -1.89 12.18
N ARG A 31 4.37 -1.66 11.90
CA ARG A 31 3.22 -2.37 12.50
C ARG A 31 2.80 -3.59 11.68
N ARG A 32 3.56 -3.98 10.66
CA ARG A 32 3.27 -5.16 9.83
C ARG A 32 3.06 -6.45 10.64
N ASP A 33 3.79 -6.61 11.74
CA ASP A 33 3.65 -7.74 12.67
C ASP A 33 2.79 -7.40 13.89
N GLY A 34 2.16 -6.22 13.88
CA GLY A 34 1.28 -5.73 14.92
C GLY A 34 -0.17 -6.24 14.78
N PRO A 35 -1.05 -5.88 15.72
CA PRO A 35 -2.44 -6.33 15.74
C PRO A 35 -3.30 -5.73 14.61
N ALA A 36 -2.78 -4.74 13.89
CA ALA A 36 -3.49 -4.08 12.80
C ALA A 36 -2.51 -3.64 11.71
N LEU A 37 -2.89 -3.92 10.46
CA LEU A 37 -2.29 -3.34 9.27
C LEU A 37 -3.01 -2.04 8.93
N ILE A 38 -2.28 -1.02 8.50
CA ILE A 38 -2.86 0.26 8.09
C ILE A 38 -2.58 0.49 6.62
N ALA A 39 -3.64 0.63 5.84
CA ALA A 39 -3.52 1.02 4.44
C ALA A 39 -3.10 2.48 4.30
N VAL A 40 -2.56 2.82 3.13
CA VAL A 40 -2.19 4.20 2.78
C VAL A 40 -3.36 5.19 2.97
N CYS A 41 -4.60 4.75 2.77
CA CYS A 41 -5.79 5.56 2.99
C CYS A 41 -6.22 5.69 4.47
N GLY A 42 -5.48 5.10 5.40
CA GLY A 42 -5.76 5.12 6.85
C GLY A 42 -6.74 4.04 7.32
N VAL A 43 -7.32 3.24 6.43
CA VAL A 43 -8.20 2.13 6.83
C VAL A 43 -7.36 1.02 7.49
N MET A 44 -7.84 0.53 8.62
CA MET A 44 -7.18 -0.51 9.41
C MET A 44 -7.87 -1.86 9.22
N THR A 45 -7.09 -2.94 9.28
CA THR A 45 -7.58 -4.32 9.19
C THR A 45 -6.68 -5.25 10.00
N ALA A 46 -7.21 -6.38 10.46
CA ALA A 46 -6.36 -7.41 11.05
C ALA A 46 -5.53 -8.13 9.96
N PRO A 47 -4.33 -8.64 10.26
CA PRO A 47 -3.52 -9.40 9.30
C PRO A 47 -4.21 -10.63 8.72
N GLU A 48 -5.08 -11.29 9.47
CA GLU A 48 -5.84 -12.47 9.03
C GLU A 48 -6.99 -12.14 8.06
N ASP A 49 -7.39 -10.88 7.98
CA ASP A 49 -8.53 -10.43 7.16
C ASP A 49 -8.11 -9.99 5.75
N ILE A 50 -6.80 -9.93 5.45
CA ILE A 50 -6.30 -9.53 4.14
C ILE A 50 -6.22 -10.72 3.17
N GLY A 51 -6.76 -10.52 1.98
CA GLY A 51 -6.57 -11.41 0.83
C GLY A 51 -5.59 -10.82 -0.19
N GLY A 52 -5.16 -11.66 -1.14
CA GLY A 52 -4.53 -11.16 -2.35
C GLY A 52 -5.46 -10.23 -3.13
N ARG A 53 -4.89 -9.30 -3.91
CA ARG A 53 -5.67 -8.40 -4.77
C ARG A 53 -6.66 -9.19 -5.62
N ASP A 54 -7.93 -8.79 -5.61
CA ASP A 54 -9.02 -9.47 -6.31
C ASP A 54 -9.86 -8.50 -7.19
N GLN A 55 -11.05 -8.93 -7.63
CA GLN A 55 -11.94 -8.16 -8.50
C GLN A 55 -12.67 -6.99 -7.79
N ARG A 56 -12.42 -6.74 -6.50
CA ARG A 56 -13.00 -5.60 -5.80
C ARG A 56 -12.52 -4.27 -6.43
N PRO A 57 -13.32 -3.20 -6.31
CA PRO A 57 -12.89 -1.87 -6.73
C PRO A 57 -11.60 -1.43 -6.01
N THR A 58 -10.74 -0.70 -6.71
CA THR A 58 -9.55 -0.09 -6.10
C THR A 58 -9.93 1.11 -5.24
N CYS A 59 -9.41 1.19 -4.02
CA CYS A 59 -9.54 2.38 -3.18
C CYS A 59 -8.94 3.61 -3.89
N SER A 60 -9.76 4.64 -4.09
CA SER A 60 -9.39 5.83 -4.87
C SER A 60 -8.21 6.60 -4.27
N VAL A 61 -8.11 6.66 -2.94
CA VAL A 61 -7.01 7.31 -2.22
C VAL A 61 -5.71 6.53 -2.42
N CYS A 62 -5.71 5.21 -2.16
CA CYS A 62 -4.54 4.38 -2.42
C CYS A 62 -4.09 4.46 -3.89
N ALA A 63 -5.04 4.47 -4.83
CA ALA A 63 -4.75 4.62 -6.25
C ALA A 63 -4.14 5.99 -6.59
N ALA A 64 -4.56 7.06 -5.91
CA ALA A 64 -4.00 8.39 -6.11
C ALA A 64 -2.54 8.47 -5.63
N GLU A 65 -2.23 7.87 -4.48
CA GLU A 65 -0.87 7.83 -3.92
C GLU A 65 0.08 6.95 -4.73
N VAL A 66 -0.42 5.87 -5.34
CA VAL A 66 0.34 5.09 -6.32
C VAL A 66 0.60 5.92 -7.59
N ARG A 67 -0.43 6.57 -8.14
CA ARG A 67 -0.28 7.40 -9.35
C ARG A 67 0.61 8.62 -9.14
N SER A 68 0.67 9.16 -7.93
CA SER A 68 1.55 10.28 -7.59
C SER A 68 3.02 9.85 -7.48
N GLY A 69 3.30 8.55 -7.45
CA GLY A 69 4.63 8.01 -7.21
C GLY A 69 5.09 8.11 -5.75
N ARG A 70 4.20 8.50 -4.82
CA ARG A 70 4.55 8.51 -3.39
C ARG A 70 4.71 7.08 -2.85
N ILE A 71 3.96 6.14 -3.40
CA ILE A 71 4.07 4.72 -3.10
C ILE A 71 4.41 3.96 -4.39
N ASP A 72 5.49 3.19 -4.39
CA ASP A 72 5.80 2.24 -5.46
C ASP A 72 5.15 0.89 -5.16
N VAL A 73 4.34 0.38 -6.09
CA VAL A 73 3.70 -0.93 -5.98
C VAL A 73 4.23 -1.84 -7.06
N ARG A 74 5.07 -2.81 -6.69
CA ARG A 74 5.51 -3.83 -7.64
C ARG A 74 4.34 -4.73 -7.97
N LEU A 75 3.91 -4.73 -9.24
CA LEU A 75 3.03 -5.77 -9.77
C LEU A 75 3.81 -7.08 -9.72
N VAL A 76 3.39 -8.01 -8.85
CA VAL A 76 3.91 -9.37 -8.89
C VAL A 76 3.33 -10.01 -10.15
N THR A 77 4.08 -10.01 -11.24
CA THR A 77 3.79 -10.86 -12.40
C THR A 77 4.07 -12.30 -11.99
N PHE A 78 3.03 -13.11 -11.91
CA PHE A 78 3.16 -14.56 -11.89
C PHE A 78 3.37 -15.00 -13.35
N GLU A 79 4.55 -15.54 -13.66
CA GLU A 79 4.82 -16.27 -14.91
C GLU A 79 4.08 -17.62 -14.91
#